data_AF-A0A0A1WCH2-F1
#
_entry.id   AF-A0A0A1WCH2-F1
#
_cell.length_a   1.000
_cell.length_b   1.000
_cell.length_c   1.000
_cell.angle_alpha   90.00
_cell.angle_beta   90.00
_cell.angle_gamma   90.00
#
_symmetry.space_group_name_H-M   'P 1'
#
loop_
_entity.id
_entity.type
_entity.pdbx_description
1 polymer ?
#
loop_
_entity_poly.entity_id
_entity_poly.type
_entity_poly.pdbx_seq_one_letter_code
_entity_poly.pdbx_strand_id
1 'polypeptide(L)'
;MWQGVSALSTLDGLVSPAYTVVAPRANIDGVYAAFLFKQQHMIDRFWRYSQGLVDDTLNLKYPHFSEVIVNIPTLAQQRRDVNALALFSKATSAAVELAALLRRQKRGLMQKLLTGEWCVPVTGDALAPGGPAADRLEAAE
;
A
#
# COMPACT_ATOMS: atom_id res chain seq x y z
N MET A 1 5.65 5.69 -17.91
CA MET A 1 5.96 6.94 -17.17
C MET A 1 4.80 7.91 -17.15
N TRP A 2 4.12 8.17 -18.28
CA TRP A 2 2.94 9.06 -18.32
C TRP A 2 1.75 8.61 -17.47
N GLN A 3 1.57 7.29 -17.26
CA GLN A 3 0.59 6.72 -16.31
C GLN A 3 1.12 6.65 -14.86
N GLY A 4 2.26 7.26 -14.55
CA GLY A 4 2.94 7.10 -13.26
C GLY A 4 3.60 5.74 -13.04
N VAL A 5 3.61 4.86 -14.05
CA VAL A 5 4.33 3.59 -14.02
C VAL A 5 5.83 3.84 -14.21
N SER A 6 6.59 3.49 -13.18
CA SER A 6 8.04 3.59 -13.05
C SER A 6 8.49 2.64 -11.94
N ALA A 7 9.73 2.15 -12.04
CA ALA A 7 10.36 1.28 -11.06
C ALA A 7 11.84 1.63 -10.91
N LEU A 8 12.36 1.45 -9.69
CA LEU A 8 13.79 1.51 -9.39
C LEU A 8 14.31 0.08 -9.24
N SER A 9 15.40 -0.24 -9.92
CA SER A 9 16.10 -1.52 -9.79
C SER A 9 17.52 -1.30 -9.30
N THR A 10 17.97 -2.14 -8.37
CA THR A 10 19.39 -2.26 -7.96
C THR A 10 20.07 -3.46 -8.61
N LEU A 11 19.35 -4.20 -9.46
CA LEU A 11 19.82 -5.40 -10.12
C LEU A 11 20.19 -5.11 -11.57
N ASP A 12 21.26 -5.74 -12.03
CA ASP A 12 21.62 -5.79 -13.45
C ASP A 12 20.68 -6.75 -14.19
N GLY A 13 20.18 -6.32 -15.34
CA GLY A 13 19.23 -7.12 -16.11
C GLY A 13 18.90 -6.53 -17.46
N LEU A 14 18.25 -7.34 -18.29
CA LEU A 14 17.72 -6.93 -19.59
C LEU A 14 16.32 -6.34 -19.42
N VAL A 15 16.07 -5.25 -20.12
CA VAL A 15 14.78 -4.56 -20.14
C VAL A 15 14.33 -4.40 -21.58
N SER A 16 13.01 -4.49 -21.80
CA SER A 16 12.43 -4.29 -23.12
C SER A 16 12.80 -2.89 -23.65
N PRO A 17 13.12 -2.73 -24.95
CA PRO A 17 13.35 -1.42 -25.59
C PRO A 17 12.16 -0.45 -25.48
N ALA A 18 10.99 -0.95 -25.07
CA ALA A 18 9.82 -0.13 -24.77
C ALA A 18 10.07 0.84 -23.60
N TYR A 19 10.93 0.49 -22.64
CA TYR A 19 11.21 1.29 -21.46
C TYR A 19 12.33 2.31 -21.68
N THR A 20 12.12 3.52 -21.14
CA THR A 20 13.19 4.51 -20.99
C THR A 20 13.93 4.24 -19.70
N VAL A 21 15.19 3.83 -19.80
CA VAL A 21 16.07 3.54 -18.66
C VAL A 21 16.95 4.75 -18.40
N VAL A 22 17.04 5.16 -17.14
CA VAL A 22 17.88 6.29 -16.71
C VAL A 22 18.63 5.92 -15.44
N ALA A 23 19.85 6.45 -15.31
CA ALA A 23 20.67 6.31 -14.12
C ALA A 23 20.75 7.66 -13.38
N PRO A 24 20.61 7.68 -12.04
CA PRO A 24 20.75 8.91 -11.27
C PRO A 24 22.19 9.46 -11.38
N ARG A 25 22.31 10.78 -11.45
CA ARG A 25 23.59 11.49 -11.33
C ARG A 25 23.89 11.80 -9.87
N ALA A 26 25.09 12.29 -9.59
CA ALA A 26 25.57 12.56 -8.23
C ALA A 26 24.67 13.52 -7.40
N ASN A 27 23.81 14.32 -8.03
CA ASN A 27 22.95 15.30 -7.37
C ASN A 27 21.56 14.76 -6.97
N ILE A 28 21.23 13.51 -7.31
CA ILE A 28 19.92 12.93 -7.00
C ILE A 28 20.05 11.51 -6.46
N ASP A 29 19.35 11.23 -5.37
CA ASP A 29 19.21 9.89 -4.83
C ASP A 29 18.16 9.10 -5.64
N GLY A 30 18.48 7.86 -6.02
CA GLY A 30 17.60 7.03 -6.85
C GLY A 30 16.28 6.67 -6.17
N VAL A 31 16.29 6.49 -4.85
CA VAL A 31 15.07 6.20 -4.07
C VAL A 31 14.22 7.46 -3.98
N TYR A 32 14.83 8.62 -3.76
CA TYR A 32 14.14 9.90 -3.82
C TYR A 32 13.47 10.12 -5.19
N ALA A 33 14.20 9.89 -6.29
CA ALA A 33 13.66 9.99 -7.64
C ALA A 33 12.46 9.05 -7.86
N ALA A 34 12.53 7.82 -7.32
CA ALA A 34 11.43 6.85 -7.40
C ALA A 34 10.15 7.38 -6.75
N PHE A 35 10.25 8.05 -5.60
CA PHE A 35 9.09 8.69 -4.96
C PHE A 35 8.64 9.97 -5.67
N LEU A 36 9.58 10.80 -6.12
CA LEU A 36 9.31 12.03 -6.85
C LEU A 36 8.49 11.75 -8.12
N PHE A 37 8.87 10.72 -8.89
CA PHE A 37 8.20 10.36 -10.14
C PHE A 37 6.77 9.84 -9.96
N LYS A 38 6.37 9.49 -8.72
CA LYS A 38 4.99 9.09 -8.38
C LYS A 38 4.11 10.26 -7.99
N GLN A 39 4.67 11.47 -7.84
CA GLN A 39 3.89 12.66 -7.51
C GLN A 39 3.01 13.07 -8.69
N GLN A 40 1.76 13.46 -8.43
CA GLN A 40 0.80 13.81 -9.49
C GLN A 40 1.35 14.87 -10.44
N HIS A 41 1.94 15.94 -9.91
CA HIS A 41 2.52 17.01 -10.72
C HIS A 41 3.67 16.55 -11.63
N MET A 42 4.38 15.46 -11.27
CA MET A 42 5.41 14.85 -12.12
C MET A 42 4.78 13.97 -13.18
N ILE A 43 3.75 13.19 -12.83
CA ILE A 43 2.98 12.38 -13.76
C ILE A 43 2.37 13.27 -14.86
N ASP A 44 1.77 14.40 -14.48
CA ASP A 44 1.19 15.36 -15.42
C ASP A 44 2.25 16.02 -16.33
N ARG A 45 3.48 16.21 -15.82
CA ARG A 45 4.61 16.63 -16.67
C ARG A 45 4.97 15.51 -17.63
N PHE A 46 5.18 14.29 -17.15
CA PHE A 46 5.53 13.16 -18.02
C PHE A 46 4.50 12.92 -19.11
N TRP A 47 3.22 13.08 -18.80
CA TRP A 47 2.15 13.00 -19.78
C TRP A 47 2.27 14.07 -20.87
N ARG A 48 2.47 15.35 -20.49
CA ARG A 48 2.65 16.46 -21.44
C ARG A 48 3.83 16.31 -22.40
N TYR A 49 4.90 15.66 -21.95
CA TYR A 49 6.10 15.42 -22.76
C TYR A 49 6.04 14.08 -23.52
N SER A 50 5.01 13.26 -23.31
CA SER A 50 4.84 11.99 -24.02
C SER A 50 4.29 12.22 -25.42
N GLN A 51 4.68 11.34 -26.35
CA GLN A 51 4.27 11.41 -27.74
C GLN A 51 3.65 10.09 -28.19
N GLY A 52 2.65 10.18 -29.07
CA GLY A 52 1.89 9.07 -29.60
C GLY A 52 0.77 9.57 -30.51
N LEU A 53 0.28 8.72 -31.40
CA LEU A 53 -0.83 9.07 -32.30
C LEU A 53 -2.20 8.88 -31.62
N VAL A 54 -2.26 7.90 -30.71
CA VAL A 54 -3.43 7.52 -29.91
C VAL A 54 -2.98 7.32 -28.46
N ASP A 55 -3.87 7.51 -27.49
CA ASP A 55 -3.56 7.44 -26.05
C ASP A 55 -2.78 6.18 -25.64
N ASP A 56 -3.14 5.02 -26.21
CA ASP A 56 -2.48 3.73 -25.93
C ASP A 56 -1.04 3.63 -26.49
N THR A 57 -0.64 4.57 -27.35
CA THR A 57 0.69 4.61 -27.97
C THR A 57 1.60 5.66 -27.34
N LEU A 58 1.13 6.39 -26.32
CA LEU A 58 1.92 7.41 -25.65
C LEU A 58 3.18 6.80 -25.03
N ASN A 59 4.34 7.33 -25.41
CA ASN A 59 5.62 6.96 -24.83
C ASN A 59 6.47 8.21 -24.54
N LEU A 60 7.20 8.17 -23.41
CA LEU A 60 8.14 9.21 -23.03
C LEU A 60 9.57 8.71 -23.26
N LYS A 61 10.10 8.98 -24.45
CA LYS A 61 11.49 8.65 -24.81
C LYS A 61 12.47 9.63 -24.16
N TYR A 62 13.73 9.20 -24.04
CA TYR A 62 14.77 9.96 -23.34
C TYR A 62 14.94 11.43 -23.80
N PRO A 63 14.89 11.78 -25.10
CA PRO A 63 15.04 13.18 -25.53
C PRO A 63 14.04 14.10 -24.84
N HIS A 64 12.75 13.76 -24.89
CA HIS A 64 11.70 14.55 -24.25
C HIS A 64 11.69 14.41 -22.72
N PHE A 65 12.08 13.25 -22.18
CA PHE A 65 12.29 13.11 -20.74
C PHE A 65 13.35 14.09 -20.23
N SER A 66 14.43 14.29 -20.97
CA SER A 66 15.54 15.17 -20.58
C SER A 66 15.18 16.66 -20.57
N GLU A 67 14.09 17.03 -21.23
CA GLU A 67 13.53 18.40 -21.24
C GLU A 67 12.68 18.70 -19.99
N VAL A 68 12.32 17.69 -19.20
CA VAL A 68 11.49 17.86 -18.00
C VAL A 68 12.31 18.51 -16.88
N ILE A 69 12.02 19.79 -16.61
CA ILE A 69 12.68 20.55 -15.56
C ILE A 69 12.00 20.30 -14.21
N VAL A 70 12.81 19.96 -13.20
CA VAL A 70 12.39 19.72 -11.82
C VAL A 70 13.36 20.38 -10.86
N ASN A 71 12.83 21.00 -9.80
CA ASN A 71 13.65 21.50 -8.71
C ASN A 71 14.05 20.34 -7.80
N ILE A 72 15.35 20.11 -7.63
CA ILE A 72 15.87 19.00 -6.83
C ILE A 72 16.54 19.59 -5.58
N PRO A 73 16.08 19.23 -4.36
CA PRO A 73 16.66 19.74 -3.13
C PRO A 73 18.05 19.13 -2.88
N THR A 74 18.75 19.57 -1.83
CA THR A 74 20.07 19.02 -1.49
C THR A 74 19.98 17.53 -1.15
N LEU A 75 21.06 16.76 -1.37
CA LEU A 75 21.10 15.33 -1.03
C LEU A 75 20.75 15.05 0.44
N ALA A 76 21.14 15.94 1.35
CA ALA A 76 20.81 15.82 2.76
C ALA A 76 19.30 15.90 3.01
N GLN A 77 18.59 16.79 2.32
CA GLN A 77 17.13 16.89 2.38
C GLN A 77 16.47 15.68 1.73
N GLN A 78 16.92 15.28 0.54
CA GLN A 78 16.40 14.09 -0.15
C GLN A 78 16.43 12.84 0.74
N ARG A 79 17.56 12.59 1.42
CA ARG A 79 17.71 11.45 2.34
C ARG A 79 16.79 11.53 3.55
N ARG A 80 16.57 12.73 4.10
CA ARG A 80 15.63 12.92 5.21
C ARG A 80 14.21 12.55 4.79
N ASP A 81 13.78 13.04 3.62
CA ASP A 81 12.45 12.78 3.07
C ASP A 81 12.26 11.28 2.79
N VAL A 82 13.24 10.64 2.16
CA VAL A 82 13.23 9.20 1.88
C VAL A 82 13.14 8.38 3.18
N ASN A 83 13.92 8.73 4.20
CA ASN A 83 13.89 8.02 5.49
C ASN A 83 12.53 8.14 6.18
N ALA A 84 11.92 9.33 6.14
CA ALA A 84 10.58 9.54 6.69
C ALA A 84 9.53 8.69 5.94
N LEU A 85 9.56 8.70 4.61
CA LEU A 85 8.67 7.88 3.77
C LEU A 85 8.88 6.38 3.98
N ALA A 86 10.13 5.93 4.13
CA ALA A 86 10.45 4.53 4.39
C ALA A 86 9.88 4.06 5.74
N LEU A 87 9.90 4.91 6.77
CA LEU A 87 9.30 4.61 8.06
C LEU A 87 7.78 4.40 7.94
N PHE A 88 7.07 5.30 7.24
CA PHE A 88 5.63 5.16 7.01
C PHE A 88 5.29 3.94 6.16
N SER A 89 6.10 3.66 5.14
CA SER A 89 5.93 2.49 4.29
C SER A 89 6.06 1.20 5.11
N LYS A 90 7.09 1.08 5.97
CA LYS A 90 7.27 -0.05 6.87
C LYS A 90 6.09 -0.22 7.84
N ALA A 91 5.63 0.86 8.45
CA ALA A 91 4.47 0.82 9.35
C ALA A 91 3.20 0.36 8.63
N THR A 92 2.98 0.84 7.42
CA THR A 92 1.83 0.46 6.59
C THR A 92 1.89 -1.01 6.22
N SER A 93 3.05 -1.51 5.78
CA SER A 93 3.24 -2.93 5.45
C SER A 93 2.95 -3.82 6.66
N ALA A 94 3.45 -3.47 7.84
CA ALA A 94 3.19 -4.23 9.07
C ALA A 94 1.69 -4.25 9.43
N ALA A 95 1.00 -3.12 9.29
CA ALA A 95 -0.44 -3.04 9.54
C ALA A 95 -1.26 -3.88 8.55
N VAL A 96 -0.90 -3.86 7.26
CA VAL A 96 -1.54 -4.68 6.23
C VAL A 96 -1.34 -6.17 6.50
N GLU A 97 -0.13 -6.58 6.88
CA GLU A 97 0.19 -7.96 7.24
C GLU A 97 -0.59 -8.42 8.47
N LEU A 98 -0.60 -7.62 9.55
CA LEU A 98 -1.39 -7.92 10.74
C LEU A 98 -2.88 -8.06 10.43
N ALA A 99 -3.43 -7.16 9.61
CA ALA A 99 -4.82 -7.24 9.19
C ALA A 99 -5.10 -8.53 8.38
N ALA A 100 -4.16 -8.97 7.54
CA ALA A 100 -4.28 -10.23 6.82
C ALA A 100 -4.26 -11.45 7.77
N LEU A 101 -3.36 -11.45 8.76
CA LEU A 101 -3.28 -12.49 9.79
C LEU A 101 -4.56 -12.57 10.62
N LEU A 102 -5.08 -11.44 11.09
CA LEU A 102 -6.34 -11.39 11.85
C LEU A 102 -7.54 -11.85 11.02
N ARG A 103 -7.61 -11.47 9.73
CA ARG A 103 -8.65 -11.99 8.82
C ARG A 103 -8.55 -13.50 8.63
N ARG A 104 -7.34 -14.05 8.55
CA ARG A 104 -7.12 -15.49 8.48
C ARG A 104 -7.53 -16.19 9.77
N GLN A 105 -7.13 -15.67 10.93
CA GLN A 105 -7.50 -16.19 12.24
C GLN A 105 -9.01 -16.17 12.43
N LYS A 106 -9.66 -15.04 12.13
CA LYS A 106 -11.13 -14.91 12.20
C LYS A 106 -11.81 -15.97 11.36
N ARG A 107 -11.40 -16.17 10.10
CA ARG A 107 -11.99 -17.20 9.23
C ARG A 107 -11.84 -18.61 9.82
N GLY A 108 -10.65 -18.96 10.30
CA GLY A 108 -10.40 -20.25 10.93
C GLY A 108 -11.25 -20.45 12.19
N LEU A 109 -11.31 -19.44 13.06
CA LEU A 109 -12.11 -19.49 14.29
C LEU A 109 -13.59 -19.66 13.99
N MET A 110 -14.14 -18.88 13.04
CA MET A 110 -15.55 -19.00 12.63
C MET A 110 -15.86 -20.40 12.10
N GLN A 111 -14.95 -21.00 11.34
CA GLN A 111 -15.13 -22.37 10.84
C GLN A 111 -15.20 -23.37 12.00
N LYS A 112 -14.30 -23.29 12.98
CA LYS A 112 -14.29 -24.20 14.14
C LYS A 112 -15.48 -24.03 15.07
N LEU A 113 -15.92 -22.79 15.28
CA LEU A 113 -17.08 -22.48 16.13
C LEU A 113 -18.39 -22.95 15.47
N LEU A 114 -18.59 -22.68 14.19
CA LEU A 114 -19.82 -23.03 13.48
C LEU A 114 -19.95 -24.52 13.16
N THR A 115 -18.83 -25.25 13.08
CA THR A 115 -18.82 -26.72 12.96
C THR A 115 -18.97 -27.42 14.31
N GLY A 116 -18.93 -26.69 15.43
CA GLY A 116 -18.99 -27.26 16.77
C GLY A 116 -17.72 -28.00 17.19
N GLU A 117 -16.63 -27.94 16.41
CA GLU A 117 -15.32 -28.47 16.82
C GLU A 117 -14.86 -27.77 18.11
N TRP A 118 -15.11 -26.47 18.21
CA TRP A 118 -14.83 -25.65 19.38
C TRP A 118 -16.12 -25.12 20.00
N CYS A 119 -16.41 -25.51 21.24
CA CYS A 119 -17.54 -25.01 22.00
C CYS A 119 -17.10 -23.87 22.93
N VAL A 120 -17.86 -22.77 22.96
CA VAL A 120 -17.66 -21.71 23.95
C VAL A 120 -18.48 -22.08 25.19
N PRO A 121 -17.86 -22.25 26.38
CA PRO A 121 -18.61 -22.51 27.59
C PRO A 121 -19.48 -21.28 27.89
N VAL A 122 -20.79 -21.48 27.91
CA VAL A 122 -21.74 -20.43 28.31
C VAL A 122 -21.77 -20.40 29.83
N THR A 123 -21.08 -19.46 30.45
CA THR A 123 -21.29 -19.17 31.88
C THR A 123 -22.64 -18.47 32.05
N GLY A 124 -23.66 -19.24 32.39
CA GLY A 124 -24.91 -18.83 33.06
C GLY A 124 -25.90 -17.97 32.26
N ASP A 125 -27.04 -18.58 31.88
CA ASP A 125 -28.40 -18.01 31.67
C ASP A 125 -28.66 -16.79 30.77
N ALA A 126 -27.67 -16.10 30.21
CA ALA A 126 -27.93 -14.82 29.52
C ALA A 126 -28.35 -14.91 28.03
N LEU A 127 -28.49 -16.11 27.44
CA LEU A 127 -28.70 -16.25 25.98
C LEU A 127 -29.87 -17.15 25.56
N ALA A 128 -30.74 -17.57 26.49
CA ALA A 128 -32.01 -18.15 26.10
C ALA A 128 -32.97 -17.03 25.65
N PRO A 129 -33.49 -17.03 24.41
CA PRO A 129 -34.69 -16.25 24.07
C PRO A 129 -35.86 -16.87 24.84
N GLY A 130 -36.06 -16.43 26.09
CA GLY A 130 -37.07 -16.97 27.01
C GLY A 130 -36.58 -17.34 28.41
N GLY A 131 -35.48 -16.76 28.92
CA GLY A 131 -35.12 -16.87 30.35
C GLY A 131 -36.24 -16.35 31.28
N PRO A 132 -36.44 -16.97 32.46
CA PRO A 132 -37.68 -16.86 33.20
C PRO A 132 -37.92 -15.43 33.66
N ALA A 133 -39.17 -14.99 33.55
CA ALA A 133 -39.63 -13.73 34.13
C ALA A 133 -39.22 -13.67 35.60
N ALA A 134 -38.30 -12.77 35.90
CA ALA A 134 -38.03 -12.32 37.26
C ALA A 134 -39.27 -11.57 37.73
N ASP A 135 -40.26 -12.32 38.22
CA ASP A 135 -41.28 -11.88 39.16
C ASP A 135 -42.21 -13.07 39.44
N ARG A 136 -42.07 -13.67 40.63
CA ARG A 136 -43.19 -14.02 41.51
C ARG A 136 -42.74 -14.73 42.79
N LEU A 137 -43.27 -14.16 43.88
CA LEU A 137 -43.67 -14.76 45.16
C LEU A 137 -42.64 -14.81 46.31
N GLU A 138 -42.80 -13.79 47.15
CA GLU A 138 -42.74 -13.85 48.62
C GLU A 138 -43.26 -15.16 49.24
N ALA A 139 -42.70 -15.45 50.42
CA ALA A 139 -43.28 -16.11 51.60
C ALA A 139 -43.08 -17.62 51.83
N ALA A 140 -42.73 -17.92 53.10
CA ALA A 140 -42.60 -19.20 53.82
C ALA A 140 -41.34 -20.02 53.47
N GLU A 141 -40.40 -20.36 54.36
CA GLU A 141 -40.32 -20.49 55.84
C GLU A 141 -38.95 -20.07 56.36
#